data_AF-A0A482VT86-F1
#
_entry.id   AF-A0A482VT86-F1
#
_cell.length_a   1.000
_cell.length_b   1.000
_cell.length_c   1.000
_cell.angle_alpha   90.00
_cell.angle_beta   90.00
_cell.angle_gamma   90.00
#
_symmetry.space_group_name_H-M   'P 1'
#
loop_
_entity.id
_entity.type
_entity.pdbx_description
1 polymer ?
#
loop_
_entity_poly.entity_id
_entity_poly.type
_entity_poly.pdbx_seq_one_letter_code
_entity_poly.pdbx_strand_id
1 'polypeptide(L)'
;PVSDIKFRQLAGKRRLIQLIYSDGEDLKDCEIVHQPDQVNKFLSTFKGDLRNLIATSNVTIDSLDDRPLPSDVSSWLNYTQLKVACRQLHQQMKKEIRDMKQQHDRSEWTGRQKRSIFIMPGTLWCGSSHNAGHYTELGVLSKTDRCCRKHDHCKRSIPAFTTKFHYHNFKPFTISHCHCDLR
;
A
#
# COMPACT_ATOMS: atom_id res chain seq x y z
N PRO A 1 0.25 4.31 23.91
CA PRO A 1 1.29 3.45 23.30
C PRO A 1 1.30 3.66 21.79
N VAL A 2 2.35 4.29 21.25
CA VAL A 2 2.54 4.41 19.80
C VAL A 2 2.89 3.00 19.32
N SER A 3 2.11 2.46 18.40
CA SER A 3 2.43 1.20 17.75
C SER A 3 3.62 1.41 16.82
N ASP A 4 4.73 0.71 17.02
CA ASP A 4 5.87 0.78 16.10
C ASP A 4 5.54 0.03 14.80
N ILE A 5 5.89 0.68 13.71
CA ILE A 5 5.75 0.14 12.36
C ILE A 5 7.16 -0.13 11.85
N LYS A 6 7.41 -1.35 11.42
CA LYS A 6 8.70 -1.75 10.83
C LYS A 6 8.57 -1.79 9.32
N PHE A 7 9.42 -1.04 8.63
CA PHE A 7 9.50 -1.04 7.17
C PHE A 7 10.74 -1.81 6.70
N ARG A 8 10.55 -2.73 5.76
CA ARG A 8 11.63 -3.53 5.18
C ARG A 8 11.60 -3.42 3.66
N GLN A 9 12.76 -3.17 3.07
CA GLN A 9 12.95 -3.18 1.62
C GLN A 9 14.05 -4.18 1.26
N LEU A 10 13.78 -5.03 0.26
CA LEU A 10 14.75 -5.97 -0.27
C LEU A 10 14.80 -5.86 -1.79
N ALA A 11 15.94 -5.41 -2.30
CA ALA A 11 16.22 -5.33 -3.72
C ALA A 11 17.01 -6.57 -4.18
N GLY A 12 16.52 -7.25 -5.21
CA GLY A 12 17.32 -8.15 -6.03
C GLY A 12 17.75 -7.48 -7.35
N LYS A 13 18.33 -8.24 -8.28
CA LYS A 13 18.86 -7.68 -9.55
C LYS A 13 17.87 -6.86 -10.39
N ARG A 14 16.59 -7.27 -10.43
CA ARG A 14 15.54 -6.62 -11.26
C ARG A 14 14.19 -6.51 -10.54
N ARG A 15 14.18 -6.71 -9.22
CA ARG A 15 12.95 -6.77 -8.43
C ARG A 15 13.18 -6.12 -7.09
N LEU A 16 12.18 -5.41 -6.60
CA LEU A 16 12.17 -4.84 -5.26
C LEU A 16 10.92 -5.36 -4.55
N ILE A 17 11.06 -5.78 -3.30
CA ILE A 17 9.93 -6.06 -2.43
C ILE A 17 9.98 -5.12 -1.23
N GLN A 18 8.84 -4.53 -0.91
CA GLN A 18 8.64 -3.65 0.23
C GLN A 18 7.64 -4.33 1.15
N LEU A 19 7.91 -4.34 2.45
CA LEU A 19 7.10 -5.02 3.47
C LEU A 19 6.92 -4.10 4.67
N ILE A 20 5.70 -4.07 5.21
CA ILE A 20 5.35 -3.32 6.42
C ILE A 20 4.84 -4.31 7.45
N TYR A 21 5.45 -4.27 8.63
CA TYR A 21 5.08 -5.09 9.77
C TYR A 21 4.57 -4.21 10.90
N SER A 22 3.60 -4.73 11.67
CA SER A 22 3.25 -4.16 12.98
C SER A 22 4.21 -4.64 14.07
N ASP A 23 4.08 -4.07 15.28
CA ASP A 23 4.81 -4.45 16.49
C ASP A 23 4.99 -5.96 16.71
N GLY A 24 3.91 -6.74 16.53
CA GLY A 24 3.92 -8.19 16.69
C GLY A 24 4.60 -9.00 15.57
N GLU A 25 5.34 -8.34 14.68
CA GLU A 25 5.97 -8.92 13.49
C GLU A 25 4.99 -9.51 12.46
N ASP A 26 3.70 -9.22 12.60
CA ASP A 26 2.70 -9.53 11.59
C ASP A 26 2.93 -8.69 10.33
N LEU A 27 3.01 -9.36 9.18
CA LEU A 27 3.02 -8.68 7.89
C LEU A 27 1.64 -8.04 7.64
N LYS A 28 1.57 -6.71 7.66
CA LYS A 28 0.33 -5.96 7.41
C LYS A 28 0.20 -5.50 5.97
N ASP A 29 1.34 -5.23 5.32
CA ASP A 29 1.33 -4.80 3.93
C ASP A 29 2.59 -5.19 3.18
N CYS A 30 2.47 -5.37 1.86
CA CYS A 30 3.60 -5.59 1.00
C CYS A 30 3.37 -5.11 -0.44
N GLU A 31 4.46 -4.84 -1.14
CA GLU A 31 4.46 -4.47 -2.55
C GLU A 31 5.62 -5.13 -3.28
N ILE A 32 5.34 -5.70 -4.45
CA ILE A 32 6.36 -6.30 -5.33
C ILE A 32 6.49 -5.42 -6.56
N VAL A 33 7.60 -4.70 -6.65
CA VAL A 33 7.92 -3.80 -7.77
C VAL A 33 8.75 -4.55 -8.80
N HIS A 34 8.26 -4.58 -10.03
CA HIS A 34 8.86 -5.32 -11.15
C HIS A 34 9.62 -4.43 -12.15
N GLN A 35 9.82 -3.16 -11.84
CA GLN A 35 10.43 -2.19 -12.78
C GLN A 35 11.95 -2.08 -12.59
N PRO A 36 12.77 -2.45 -13.59
CA PRO A 36 14.22 -2.36 -13.52
C PRO A 36 14.72 -0.94 -13.26
N ASP A 37 14.07 0.07 -13.86
CA ASP A 37 14.46 1.47 -13.70
C ASP A 37 14.26 1.96 -12.27
N GLN A 38 13.19 1.52 -11.61
CA GLN A 38 12.96 1.81 -10.19
C GLN A 38 13.99 1.13 -9.30
N VAL A 39 14.40 -0.11 -9.62
CA VAL A 39 15.46 -0.82 -8.88
C VAL A 39 16.80 -0.11 -9.04
N ASN A 40 17.16 0.29 -10.26
CA ASN A 40 18.39 1.02 -10.52
C ASN A 40 18.41 2.37 -9.79
N LYS A 41 17.30 3.11 -9.83
CA LYS A 41 17.15 4.36 -9.09
C LYS A 41 17.31 4.15 -7.59
N PHE A 42 16.67 3.13 -7.03
CA PHE A 42 16.82 2.78 -5.61
C PHE A 42 18.29 2.49 -5.27
N LEU A 43 18.96 1.63 -6.04
CA LEU A 43 20.37 1.29 -5.81
C LEU A 43 21.29 2.51 -5.94
N SER A 44 21.04 3.42 -6.88
CA SER A 44 21.83 4.65 -7.01
C SER A 44 21.63 5.59 -5.83
N THR A 45 20.39 5.76 -5.37
CA THR A 45 20.07 6.62 -4.23
C THR A 45 20.68 6.04 -2.95
N PHE A 46 20.46 4.75 -2.69
CA PHE A 46 21.01 4.05 -1.52
C PHE A 46 22.54 4.16 -1.46
N LYS A 47 23.25 3.94 -2.58
CA LYS A 47 24.70 4.10 -2.62
C LYS A 47 25.15 5.54 -2.36
N GLY A 48 24.37 6.53 -2.80
CA GLY A 48 24.61 7.94 -2.49
C GLY A 48 24.45 8.23 -1.00
N ASP A 49 23.32 7.84 -0.42
CA ASP A 49 23.01 8.03 0.99
C ASP A 49 24.02 7.32 1.89
N LEU A 50 24.42 6.10 1.54
CA LEU A 50 25.43 5.33 2.26
C LEU A 50 26.79 6.05 2.27
N ARG A 51 27.22 6.60 1.12
CA ARG A 51 28.46 7.39 1.05
C ARG A 51 28.41 8.63 1.94
N ASN A 52 27.27 9.32 1.97
CA ASN A 52 27.08 10.49 2.82
C ASN A 52 27.10 10.11 4.31
N LEU A 53 26.49 8.98 4.68
CA LEU A 53 26.50 8.48 6.06
C LEU A 53 27.92 8.12 6.51
N ILE A 54 28.70 7.43 5.68
CA ILE A 54 30.12 7.12 5.96
C ILE A 54 30.93 8.41 6.16
N ALA A 55 30.66 9.44 5.34
CA ALA A 55 31.40 10.69 5.39
C ALA A 55 31.06 11.55 6.63
N THR A 56 29.89 11.36 7.24
CA THR A 56 29.36 12.26 8.28
C THR A 56 29.21 11.61 9.65
N SER A 57 29.25 10.28 9.75
CA SER A 57 28.90 9.52 10.96
C SER A 57 29.89 8.37 11.21
N ASN A 58 30.04 7.95 12.47
CA ASN A 58 30.92 6.85 12.84
C ASN A 58 30.16 5.50 12.72
N VAL A 59 29.98 5.04 11.48
CA VAL A 59 29.26 3.80 11.15
C VAL A 59 30.24 2.76 10.60
N THR A 60 30.16 1.54 11.11
CA THR A 60 30.91 0.40 10.58
C THR A 60 30.08 -0.27 9.48
N ILE A 61 30.69 -0.49 8.32
CA ILE A 61 30.06 -1.19 7.19
C ILE A 61 30.90 -2.42 6.88
N ASP A 62 30.26 -3.58 6.92
CA ASP A 62 30.86 -4.84 6.45
C ASP A 62 30.18 -5.25 5.14
N SER A 63 30.96 -5.35 4.05
CA SER A 63 30.43 -5.84 2.78
C SER A 63 30.49 -7.36 2.71
N LEU A 64 29.33 -8.00 2.64
CA LEU A 64 29.23 -9.46 2.49
C LEU A 64 29.32 -9.93 1.02
N ASP A 65 29.87 -9.10 0.13
CA ASP A 65 30.10 -9.50 -1.26
C ASP A 65 30.95 -10.78 -1.33
N ASP A 66 30.52 -11.74 -2.15
CA ASP A 66 31.14 -13.06 -2.35
C ASP A 66 31.30 -13.92 -1.07
N ARG A 67 30.69 -13.53 0.05
CA ARG A 67 30.65 -14.30 1.30
C ARG A 67 29.26 -14.92 1.52
N PRO A 68 29.18 -16.11 2.13
CA PRO A 68 27.89 -16.66 2.53
C PRO A 68 27.24 -15.74 3.56
N LEU A 69 25.93 -15.54 3.41
CA LEU A 69 25.13 -14.78 4.36
C LEU A 69 25.19 -15.46 5.74
N PRO A 70 25.49 -14.71 6.81
CA PRO A 70 25.40 -15.22 8.18
C PRO A 70 24.03 -15.86 8.45
N SER A 71 24.02 -16.98 9.18
CA SER A 71 22.82 -17.82 9.35
C SER A 71 21.68 -17.08 10.05
N ASP A 72 22.03 -16.19 10.97
CA ASP A 72 21.15 -15.26 11.70
C ASP A 72 20.41 -14.28 10.79
N VAL A 73 21.01 -13.82 9.68
CA VAL A 73 20.37 -12.89 8.73
C VAL A 73 19.81 -13.56 7.47
N SER A 74 20.23 -14.79 7.19
CA SER A 74 19.87 -15.53 5.96
C SER A 74 18.36 -15.64 5.75
N SER A 75 17.61 -15.88 6.82
CA SER A 75 16.15 -16.00 6.80
C SER A 75 15.47 -14.66 6.47
N TRP A 76 16.05 -13.54 6.90
CA TRP A 76 15.50 -12.20 6.68
C TRP A 76 15.64 -11.72 5.23
N LEU A 77 16.61 -12.29 4.50
CA LEU A 77 16.96 -11.92 3.13
C LEU A 77 16.47 -12.93 2.09
N ASN A 78 15.66 -13.92 2.48
CA ASN A 78 15.08 -14.89 1.56
C ASN A 78 13.94 -14.29 0.74
N TYR A 79 14.30 -13.70 -0.41
CA TYR A 79 13.35 -13.05 -1.33
C TYR A 79 12.19 -13.98 -1.75
N THR A 80 12.47 -15.25 -2.01
CA THR A 80 11.46 -16.21 -2.47
C THR A 80 10.38 -16.41 -1.41
N GLN A 81 10.80 -16.60 -0.15
CA GLN A 81 9.89 -16.75 0.97
C GLN A 81 9.05 -15.48 1.20
N LEU A 82 9.68 -14.31 1.21
CA LEU A 82 9.00 -13.02 1.37
C LEU A 82 7.96 -12.78 0.27
N LYS A 83 8.29 -13.16 -0.97
CA LYS A 83 7.36 -13.07 -2.10
C LYS A 83 6.16 -13.98 -1.96
N VAL A 84 6.35 -15.21 -1.46
CA VAL A 84 5.25 -16.15 -1.20
C VAL A 84 4.35 -15.61 -0.09
N ALA A 85 4.92 -15.15 1.02
CA ALA A 85 4.17 -14.56 2.13
C ALA A 85 3.34 -13.35 1.66
N CYS A 86 3.94 -12.46 0.87
CA CYS A 86 3.24 -11.31 0.31
C CYS A 86 2.05 -11.70 -0.58
N ARG A 87 2.21 -12.71 -1.44
CA ARG A 87 1.13 -13.23 -2.28
C ARG A 87 -0.01 -13.84 -1.46
N GLN A 88 0.33 -14.59 -0.41
CA GLN A 88 -0.65 -15.19 0.49
C GLN A 88 -1.47 -14.10 1.21
N LEU A 89 -0.80 -13.06 1.72
CA LEU A 89 -1.47 -11.90 2.34
C LEU A 89 -2.47 -11.26 1.36
N HIS A 90 -2.05 -10.99 0.12
CA HIS A 90 -2.93 -10.41 -0.89
C HIS A 90 -4.12 -11.31 -1.25
N GLN A 91 -3.91 -12.62 -1.30
CA GLN A 91 -4.98 -13.59 -1.54
C GLN A 91 -5.99 -13.61 -0.40
N GLN A 92 -5.51 -13.59 0.85
CA GLN A 92 -6.34 -13.56 2.03
C GLN A 92 -7.20 -12.29 2.08
N MET A 93 -6.60 -11.11 1.93
CA MET A 93 -7.34 -9.84 1.90
C MET A 93 -8.42 -9.81 0.81
N LYS A 94 -8.08 -10.31 -0.39
CA LYS A 94 -9.04 -10.37 -1.50
C LYS A 94 -10.23 -11.28 -1.19
N LYS A 95 -10.00 -12.40 -0.49
CA LYS A 95 -11.05 -13.32 -0.05
C LYS A 95 -11.93 -12.66 1.00
N GLU A 96 -11.34 -12.08 2.05
CA GLU A 96 -12.06 -11.41 3.13
C GLU A 96 -12.99 -10.31 2.59
N ILE A 97 -12.51 -9.49 1.65
CA ILE A 97 -13.33 -8.43 1.05
C ILE A 97 -14.44 -8.98 0.16
N ARG A 98 -14.18 -10.06 -0.57
CA ARG A 98 -15.23 -10.73 -1.34
C ARG A 98 -16.33 -11.26 -0.42
N ASP A 99 -15.95 -11.88 0.70
CA ASP A 99 -16.88 -12.45 1.66
C ASP A 99 -17.71 -11.33 2.35
N MET A 100 -17.07 -10.22 2.72
CA MET A 100 -17.75 -9.02 3.24
C MET A 100 -18.76 -8.43 2.25
N LYS A 101 -18.40 -8.33 0.95
CA LYS A 101 -19.32 -7.85 -0.08
C LYS A 101 -20.53 -8.76 -0.24
N GLN A 102 -20.34 -10.08 -0.28
CA GLN A 102 -21.44 -11.03 -0.37
C GLN A 102 -22.39 -11.01 0.83
N GLN A 103 -21.89 -10.69 2.03
CA GLN A 103 -22.72 -10.48 3.21
C GLN A 103 -23.53 -9.18 3.09
N HIS A 104 -22.89 -8.10 2.61
CA HIS A 104 -23.56 -6.82 2.38
C HIS A 104 -24.71 -6.95 1.38
N ASP A 105 -24.46 -7.53 0.21
CA ASP A 105 -25.46 -7.70 -0.86
C ASP A 105 -26.68 -8.51 -0.39
N ARG A 106 -26.47 -9.53 0.47
CA ARG A 106 -27.56 -10.29 1.09
C ARG A 106 -28.36 -9.46 2.10
N SER A 107 -27.71 -8.55 2.83
CA SER A 107 -28.38 -7.70 3.81
C SER A 107 -29.14 -6.53 3.17
N GLU A 108 -28.70 -6.04 2.01
CA GLU A 108 -29.34 -4.94 1.27
C GLU A 108 -30.74 -5.30 0.77
N TRP A 109 -31.00 -6.60 0.52
CA TRP A 109 -32.32 -7.14 0.19
C TRP A 109 -33.35 -7.02 1.34
N THR A 110 -32.92 -6.76 2.58
CA THR A 110 -33.80 -6.59 3.75
C THR A 110 -34.10 -5.14 4.15
N GLY A 111 -33.88 -4.19 3.23
CA GLY A 111 -34.55 -2.87 3.26
C GLY A 111 -33.97 -1.80 4.19
N ARG A 112 -32.79 -2.01 4.79
CA ARG A 112 -32.05 -0.93 5.46
C ARG A 112 -30.79 -0.63 4.67
N GLN A 113 -30.80 0.47 3.90
CA GLN A 113 -29.60 1.04 3.30
C GLN A 113 -28.65 1.47 4.42
N LYS A 114 -27.78 0.55 4.84
CA LYS A 114 -26.69 0.86 5.76
C LYS A 114 -25.74 1.75 4.98
N ARG A 115 -25.72 3.04 5.32
CA ARG A 115 -24.68 3.99 4.90
C ARG A 115 -23.32 3.31 5.03
N SER A 116 -22.49 3.41 4.00
CA SER A 116 -21.15 2.83 4.01
C SER A 116 -20.45 3.21 5.32
N ILE A 117 -20.13 2.19 6.13
CA ILE A 117 -19.44 2.32 7.43
C ILE A 117 -18.02 2.91 7.28
N PHE A 118 -17.58 3.17 6.04
CA PHE A 118 -16.27 3.69 5.70
C PHE A 118 -16.30 5.13 5.15
N ILE A 119 -17.40 5.87 5.32
CA ILE A 119 -17.49 7.30 4.99
C ILE A 119 -17.27 8.16 6.23
N MET A 120 -16.40 9.16 6.13
CA MET A 120 -16.15 10.12 7.22
C MET A 120 -17.45 10.87 7.59
N PRO A 121 -17.86 10.89 8.88
CA PRO A 121 -19.05 11.62 9.30
C PRO A 121 -19.04 13.09 8.87
N GLY A 122 -20.19 13.57 8.40
CA GLY A 122 -20.34 14.94 7.88
C GLY A 122 -19.87 15.15 6.44
N THR A 123 -19.41 14.09 5.77
CA THR A 123 -19.01 14.07 4.34
C THR A 123 -19.85 13.04 3.58
N LEU A 124 -19.93 13.18 2.25
CA LEU A 124 -20.58 12.22 1.37
C LEU A 124 -19.58 11.47 0.48
N TRP A 125 -18.39 12.01 0.26
CA TRP A 125 -17.39 11.52 -0.70
C TRP A 125 -16.10 11.01 -0.05
N CYS A 126 -15.86 11.29 1.24
CA CYS A 126 -14.60 10.89 1.88
C CYS A 126 -14.67 9.45 2.42
N GLY A 127 -14.29 8.47 1.60
CA GLY A 127 -14.19 7.07 2.02
C GLY A 127 -14.04 6.08 0.87
N SER A 128 -14.32 4.80 1.12
CA SER A 128 -14.17 3.71 0.12
C SER A 128 -15.23 3.71 -1.00
N SER A 129 -16.12 4.71 -1.02
CA SER A 129 -17.19 4.96 -1.99
C SER A 129 -17.73 6.39 -1.76
N HIS A 130 -18.94 6.70 -2.24
CA HIS A 130 -19.69 7.90 -1.84
C HIS A 130 -21.15 7.57 -1.54
N ASN A 131 -21.77 8.41 -0.70
CA ASN A 131 -23.20 8.38 -0.37
C ASN A 131 -23.99 9.49 -1.08
N ALA A 132 -23.35 10.31 -1.91
CA ALA A 132 -24.02 11.38 -2.67
C ALA A 132 -24.92 10.77 -3.76
N GLY A 133 -26.16 11.24 -3.86
CA GLY A 133 -27.09 10.87 -4.93
C GLY A 133 -26.77 11.60 -6.23
N HIS A 134 -26.22 12.81 -6.12
CA HIS A 134 -25.79 13.62 -7.26
C HIS A 134 -24.41 14.22 -7.07
N TYR A 135 -23.70 14.48 -8.17
CA TYR A 135 -22.35 15.06 -8.15
C TYR A 135 -22.27 16.37 -7.35
N THR A 136 -23.31 17.21 -7.41
CA THR A 136 -23.35 18.53 -6.76
C THR A 136 -23.55 18.47 -5.25
N GLU A 137 -24.03 17.35 -4.72
CA GLU A 137 -24.30 17.18 -3.30
C GLU A 137 -23.01 17.09 -2.50
N LEU A 138 -22.98 17.78 -1.37
CA LEU A 138 -21.88 17.78 -0.41
C LEU A 138 -22.47 17.69 1.00
N GLY A 139 -21.74 17.06 1.90
CA GLY A 139 -22.05 17.01 3.32
C GLY A 139 -21.80 18.34 4.03
N VAL A 140 -22.06 18.34 5.33
CA VAL A 140 -21.89 19.51 6.22
C VAL A 140 -20.46 20.05 6.17
N LEU A 141 -19.46 19.17 6.08
CA LEU A 141 -18.05 19.52 5.92
C LEU A 141 -17.70 19.76 4.44
N SER A 142 -18.46 20.64 3.79
CA SER A 142 -18.45 20.83 2.33
C SER A 142 -17.09 21.15 1.70
N LYS A 143 -16.19 21.81 2.43
CA LYS A 143 -14.81 22.09 1.95
C LYS A 143 -14.01 20.80 1.81
N THR A 144 -13.96 19.99 2.88
CA THR A 144 -13.28 18.69 2.89
C THR A 144 -13.90 17.73 1.89
N ASP A 145 -15.23 17.69 1.86
CA ASP A 145 -15.99 16.78 1.01
C ASP A 145 -15.77 17.06 -0.49
N ARG A 146 -15.58 18.34 -0.85
CA ARG A 146 -15.21 18.75 -2.20
C ARG A 146 -13.84 18.23 -2.62
N CYS A 147 -12.87 18.16 -1.70
CA CYS A 147 -11.55 17.59 -1.98
C CYS A 147 -11.66 16.09 -2.26
N CYS A 148 -12.40 15.35 -1.42
CA CYS A 148 -12.64 13.92 -1.62
C CYS A 148 -13.39 13.64 -2.94
N ARG A 149 -14.45 14.40 -3.24
CA ARG A 149 -15.16 14.29 -4.52
C ARG A 149 -14.22 14.48 -5.72
N LYS A 150 -13.35 15.49 -5.67
CA LYS A 150 -12.38 15.77 -6.74
C LYS A 150 -11.35 14.64 -6.85
N HIS A 151 -10.89 14.11 -5.72
CA HIS A 151 -9.96 12.99 -5.64
C HIS A 151 -10.56 11.71 -6.26
N ASP A 152 -11.81 11.37 -5.94
CA ASP A 152 -12.51 10.20 -6.48
C ASP A 152 -12.66 10.24 -8.01
N HIS A 153 -12.75 11.45 -8.57
CA HIS A 153 -12.83 11.69 -10.02
C HIS A 153 -11.46 11.83 -10.70
N CYS A 154 -10.38 11.38 -10.05
CA CYS A 154 -9.05 11.35 -10.66
C CYS A 154 -9.05 10.46 -11.92
N LYS A 155 -8.75 11.05 -13.08
CA LYS A 155 -8.69 10.33 -14.38
C LYS A 155 -7.68 9.16 -14.38
N ARG A 156 -6.64 9.28 -13.56
CA ARG A 156 -5.55 8.31 -13.44
C ARG A 156 -5.60 7.65 -12.07
N SER A 157 -6.50 6.69 -11.94
CA SER A 157 -6.66 5.84 -10.76
C SER A 157 -6.72 4.36 -11.14
N ILE A 158 -6.35 3.51 -10.19
CA ILE A 158 -6.36 2.04 -10.27
C ILE A 158 -7.26 1.51 -9.15
N PRO A 159 -8.47 1.01 -9.45
CA PRO A 159 -9.37 0.45 -8.46
C PRO A 159 -8.76 -0.73 -7.67
N ALA A 160 -9.31 -1.00 -6.49
CA ALA A 160 -8.89 -2.10 -5.62
C ALA A 160 -8.85 -3.46 -6.35
N PHE A 161 -7.76 -4.22 -6.20
CA PHE A 161 -7.55 -5.54 -6.81
C PHE A 161 -7.61 -5.60 -8.34
N THR A 162 -7.42 -4.47 -9.03
CA THR A 162 -7.45 -4.40 -10.50
C THR A 162 -6.08 -4.05 -11.09
N THR A 163 -5.91 -4.35 -12.38
CA THR A 163 -4.72 -3.97 -13.15
C THR A 163 -5.06 -2.84 -14.10
N LYS A 164 -4.27 -1.77 -14.11
CA LYS A 164 -4.35 -0.68 -15.09
C LYS A 164 -2.96 -0.07 -15.29
N PHE A 165 -2.68 0.45 -16.48
CA PHE A 165 -1.38 1.05 -16.81
C PHE A 165 -0.18 0.12 -16.55
N HIS A 166 -0.36 -1.19 -16.67
CA HIS A 166 0.65 -2.22 -16.34
C HIS A 166 1.02 -2.32 -14.83
N TYR A 167 0.25 -1.68 -13.95
CA TYR A 167 0.36 -1.82 -12.50
C TYR A 167 -0.85 -2.58 -11.95
N HIS A 168 -0.61 -3.47 -10.99
CA HIS A 168 -1.66 -4.18 -10.29
C HIS A 168 -1.80 -3.62 -8.87
N ASN A 169 -2.98 -3.12 -8.54
CA ASN A 169 -3.29 -2.64 -7.21
C ASN A 169 -3.71 -3.81 -6.32
N PHE A 170 -2.83 -4.27 -5.44
CA PHE A 170 -3.13 -5.34 -4.47
C PHE A 170 -3.88 -4.84 -3.23
N LYS A 171 -4.12 -3.53 -3.11
CA LYS A 171 -4.76 -2.92 -1.95
C LYS A 171 -6.28 -3.04 -2.02
N PRO A 172 -6.94 -3.00 -0.85
CA PRO A 172 -8.39 -3.05 -0.75
C PRO A 172 -9.09 -1.71 -1.06
N PHE A 173 -8.34 -0.69 -1.50
CA PHE A 173 -8.83 0.64 -1.84
C PHE A 173 -8.24 1.11 -3.17
N THR A 174 -8.88 2.10 -3.80
CA THR A 174 -8.40 2.71 -5.05
C THR A 174 -7.11 3.49 -4.80
N ILE A 175 -6.13 3.32 -5.68
CA ILE A 175 -4.91 4.13 -5.70
C ILE A 175 -5.03 5.17 -6.81
N SER A 176 -4.81 6.44 -6.47
CA SER A 176 -4.79 7.56 -7.40
C SER A 176 -3.36 7.93 -7.80
N HIS A 177 -3.21 8.64 -8.91
CA HIS A 177 -1.93 9.21 -9.30
C HIS A 177 -1.53 10.30 -8.29
N CYS A 178 -0.26 10.37 -7.86
CA CYS A 178 0.21 11.27 -6.79
C CYS A 178 -0.23 12.74 -6.96
N HIS A 179 -0.30 13.24 -8.20
CA HIS A 179 -0.83 14.58 -8.52
C HIS A 179 -2.27 14.84 -8.04
N CYS A 180 -3.08 13.79 -7.91
CA CYS A 180 -4.43 13.87 -7.35
C CYS A 180 -4.41 13.92 -5.81
N ASP A 181 -3.37 13.36 -5.18
CA ASP A 181 -3.22 13.30 -3.72
C ASP A 181 -2.59 14.57 -3.14
N LEU A 182 -1.72 15.23 -3.91
CA LEU A 182 -1.03 16.48 -3.54
C LEU A 182 -1.91 17.74 -3.63
N ARG A 183 -3.23 17.61 -3.80
CA ARG A 183 -4.11 18.66 -4.32
C ARG A 183 -5.31 19.04 -3.47
#